data_AF-A0A3R8LCF2-F1
#
_entry.id   AF-A0A3R8LCF2-F1
#
_cell.length_a   1.000
_cell.length_b   1.000
_cell.length_c   1.000
_cell.angle_alpha   90.00
_cell.angle_beta   90.00
_cell.angle_gamma   90.00
#
_symmetry.space_group_name_H-M   'P 1'
#
loop_
_entity.id
_entity.type
_entity.pdbx_description
1 polymer ?
#
loop_
_entity_poly.entity_id
_entity_poly.type
_entity_poly.pdbx_seq_one_letter_code
_entity_poly.pdbx_strand_id
1 'polypeptide(L)'
;MSKYNALWEYVQKTGKESFRLTFEEIQDIAGIPIDHSFLKYKKELTDYGYQVGKISMKEQTVIFNRMPCKIRCLKKPVWQFT
;
A
#
# COMPACT_ATOMS: atom_id res chain seq x y z
N MET A 1 0.84 -14.28 5.57
CA MET A 1 2.18 -13.69 5.78
C MET A 1 2.51 -12.88 4.55
N SER A 2 2.31 -11.57 4.64
CA SER A 2 2.31 -10.70 3.47
C SER A 2 3.73 -10.31 3.08
N LYS A 3 4.03 -10.43 1.78
CA LYS A 3 5.38 -10.23 1.20
C LYS A 3 5.95 -8.81 1.40
N TYR A 4 5.10 -7.86 1.78
CA TYR A 4 5.44 -6.43 1.89
C TYR A 4 5.25 -5.89 3.32
N ASN A 5 5.25 -6.74 4.36
CA ASN A 5 5.10 -6.27 5.74
C ASN A 5 6.16 -5.21 6.11
N ALA A 6 7.43 -5.42 5.75
CA ALA A 6 8.51 -4.47 6.01
C ALA A 6 8.24 -3.10 5.37
N LEU A 7 7.69 -3.10 4.14
CA LEU A 7 7.27 -1.87 3.46
C LEU A 7 6.13 -1.18 4.23
N TRP A 8 5.11 -1.92 4.68
CA TRP A 8 3.99 -1.35 5.43
C TRP A 8 4.42 -0.74 6.76
N GLU A 9 5.33 -1.40 7.49
CA GLU A 9 5.92 -0.85 8.70
C GLU A 9 6.70 0.44 8.41
N TYR A 10 7.43 0.50 7.29
CA TYR A 10 8.12 1.72 6.86
C TYR A 10 7.16 2.86 6.52
N VAL A 11 6.08 2.57 5.81
CA VAL A 11 5.01 3.53 5.49
C VAL A 11 4.37 4.07 6.78
N GLN A 12 4.08 3.20 7.75
CA GLN A 12 3.57 3.63 9.06
C GLN A 12 4.56 4.50 9.84
N LYS A 13 5.84 4.10 9.91
CA LYS A 13 6.90 4.89 10.58
C LYS A 13 7.11 6.26 9.96
N THR A 14 6.98 6.36 8.64
CA THR A 14 7.12 7.63 7.92
C THR A 14 6.05 8.64 8.32
N GLY A 15 4.82 8.19 8.61
CA GLY A 15 3.75 9.01 9.19
C GLY A 15 3.24 10.17 8.32
N LYS A 16 3.79 10.34 7.11
CA LYS A 16 3.47 11.43 6.18
C LYS A 16 2.08 11.25 5.58
N GLU A 17 1.36 12.36 5.40
CA GLU A 17 0.01 12.36 4.82
C GLU A 17 0.00 11.96 3.35
N SER A 18 1.03 12.35 2.60
CA SER A 18 1.25 11.86 1.25
C SER A 18 2.74 11.83 0.97
N PHE A 19 3.20 10.77 0.32
CA PHE A 19 4.58 10.67 -0.12
C PHE A 19 4.69 9.75 -1.33
N ARG A 20 5.79 9.93 -2.05
CA ARG A 20 6.11 9.20 -3.27
C ARG A 20 7.27 8.27 -2.95
N LEU A 21 7.16 7.00 -3.35
CA LEU A 21 8.25 6.03 -3.32
C LEU A 21 8.51 5.54 -4.73
N THR A 22 9.76 5.30 -5.06
CA THR A 22 10.14 4.62 -6.30
C THR A 22 10.06 3.11 -6.12
N PHE A 23 9.98 2.38 -7.23
CA PHE A 23 10.07 0.92 -7.18
C PHE A 23 11.40 0.47 -6.58
N GLU A 24 12.50 1.16 -6.88
CA GLU A 24 13.82 0.86 -6.31
C GLU A 24 13.83 1.02 -4.79
N GLU A 25 13.30 2.12 -4.24
CA GLU A 25 13.22 2.31 -2.78
C GLU A 25 12.37 1.22 -2.11
N ILE A 26 11.24 0.85 -2.73
CA ILE A 26 10.40 -0.21 -2.20
C ILE A 26 11.10 -1.57 -2.26
N GLN A 27 11.85 -1.84 -3.33
CA GLN A 27 12.64 -3.06 -3.48
C GLN A 27 13.75 -3.13 -2.43
N ASP A 28 14.40 -2.01 -2.12
CA ASP A 28 15.42 -1.92 -1.08
C ASP A 28 14.84 -2.19 0.31
N ILE A 29 13.69 -1.60 0.63
CA ILE A 29 12.99 -1.79 1.92
C ILE A 29 12.43 -3.21 2.07
N ALA A 30 11.79 -3.74 1.02
CA ALA A 30 11.16 -5.06 1.06
C ALA A 30 12.13 -6.20 0.77
N GLY A 31 13.29 -5.91 0.20
CA GLY A 31 14.28 -6.89 -0.27
C GLY A 31 13.79 -7.75 -1.44
N ILE A 32 12.69 -7.36 -2.11
CA ILE A 32 12.06 -8.14 -3.19
C ILE A 32 11.67 -7.26 -4.37
N PRO A 33 11.80 -7.76 -5.61
CA PRO A 33 11.39 -7.02 -6.80
C PRO A 33 9.87 -6.79 -6.80
N ILE A 34 9.44 -5.53 -7.01
CA ILE A 34 8.04 -5.23 -7.32
C ILE A 34 7.66 -5.88 -8.64
N ASP A 35 6.60 -6.69 -8.61
CA ASP A 35 5.97 -7.27 -9.78
C ASP A 35 4.59 -6.64 -10.03
N HIS A 36 4.01 -6.88 -11.21
CA HIS A 36 2.62 -6.55 -11.59
C HIS A 36 1.58 -6.99 -10.55
N SER A 37 1.92 -7.99 -9.74
CA SER A 37 1.20 -8.39 -8.54
C SER A 37 0.95 -7.23 -7.55
N PHE A 38 1.66 -6.10 -7.63
CA PHE A 38 1.50 -4.90 -6.79
C PHE A 38 0.04 -4.41 -6.71
N LEU A 39 -0.71 -4.55 -7.81
CA LEU A 39 -2.14 -4.19 -7.87
C LEU A 39 -3.00 -4.97 -6.86
N LYS A 40 -2.62 -6.21 -6.52
CA LYS A 40 -3.33 -7.03 -5.52
C LYS A 40 -3.18 -6.48 -4.11
N TYR A 41 -2.05 -5.84 -3.82
CA TYR A 41 -1.70 -5.34 -2.49
C TYR A 41 -2.41 -4.04 -2.11
N LYS A 42 -3.10 -3.37 -3.06
CA LYS A 42 -3.96 -2.21 -2.78
C LYS A 42 -5.03 -2.52 -1.72
N LYS A 43 -5.50 -3.77 -1.66
CA LYS A 43 -6.47 -4.23 -0.65
C LYS A 43 -5.87 -4.27 0.75
N GLU A 44 -4.63 -4.75 0.88
CA GLU A 44 -3.94 -4.85 2.17
C GLU A 44 -3.58 -3.47 2.71
N LEU A 45 -3.08 -2.57 1.86
CA LEU A 45 -2.83 -1.16 2.20
C LEU A 45 -4.03 -0.46 2.86
N THR A 46 -5.22 -0.75 2.35
CA THR A 46 -6.47 -0.18 2.87
C THR A 46 -6.74 -0.60 4.31
N ASP A 47 -6.35 -1.82 4.70
CA ASP A 47 -6.44 -2.32 6.08
C ASP A 47 -5.50 -1.53 7.02
N TYR A 48 -4.32 -1.17 6.52
CA TYR A 48 -3.34 -0.33 7.24
C TYR A 48 -3.69 1.18 7.26
N GLY A 49 -4.81 1.60 6.66
CA GLY A 49 -5.23 3.00 6.62
C GLY A 49 -4.48 3.86 5.59
N TYR A 50 -3.85 3.23 4.60
CA TYR A 50 -3.16 3.90 3.50
C TYR A 50 -3.77 3.52 2.15
N GLN A 51 -3.69 4.42 1.17
CA GLN A 51 -4.17 4.18 -0.18
C GLN A 51 -3.07 4.50 -1.18
N VAL A 52 -2.90 3.62 -2.17
CA VAL A 52 -2.12 3.94 -3.36
C VAL A 52 -2.96 4.81 -4.29
N GLY A 53 -2.46 6.02 -4.56
CA GLY A 53 -3.07 7.01 -5.42
C GLY A 53 -2.78 6.75 -6.90
N LYS A 54 -1.71 7.38 -7.41
CA LYS A 54 -1.29 7.27 -8.80
C LYS A 54 -0.03 6.41 -8.91
N ILE A 55 -0.03 5.52 -9.89
CA ILE A 55 1.13 4.70 -10.25
C ILE A 55 1.57 5.15 -11.64
N SER A 56 2.79 5.66 -11.74
CA SER A 56 3.42 6.00 -13.02
C SER A 56 4.40 4.89 -13.36
N MET A 57 4.10 4.07 -14.36
CA MET A 57 5.04 3.02 -14.80
C MET A 57 6.26 3.58 -15.54
N LYS A 58 6.13 4.75 -16.20
CA LYS A 58 7.26 5.41 -16.89
C LYS A 58 8.32 5.92 -15.92
N GLU A 59 7.90 6.47 -14.79
CA GLU A 59 8.80 6.98 -13.75
C GLU A 59 9.01 5.96 -12.62
N GLN A 60 8.38 4.78 -12.70
CA GLN A 60 8.40 3.74 -11.68
C GLN A 60 8.11 4.27 -10.26
N THR A 61 7.14 5.18 -10.15
CA THR A 61 6.78 5.85 -8.90
C THR A 61 5.38 5.48 -8.45
N VAL A 62 5.24 5.35 -7.12
CA VAL A 62 3.98 5.08 -6.43
C VAL A 62 3.71 6.21 -5.45
N ILE A 63 2.54 6.82 -5.58
CA ILE A 63 2.08 7.83 -4.63
C ILE A 63 1.25 7.12 -3.56
N PHE A 64 1.69 7.23 -2.31
CA PHE A 64 0.94 6.82 -1.14
C PHE A 64 0.25 8.03 -0.54
N ASN A 65 -1.03 7.88 -0.28
CA ASN A 65 -1.82 8.84 0.45
C ASN A 65 -2.33 8.16 1.71
N ARG A 66 -2.05 8.75 2.87
CA ARG A 66 -2.68 8.40 4.13
C ARG A 66 -4.17 8.67 3.96
N MET A 67 -4.99 7.67 4.24
CA MET A 67 -6.42 7.91 4.27
C MET A 67 -6.71 8.70 5.55
N PRO A 68 -7.21 9.94 5.48
CA PRO A 68 -7.62 10.64 6.68
C PRO A 68 -8.76 9.81 7.28
N CYS A 69 -8.59 9.39 8.53
CA CYS A 69 -9.63 8.71 9.28
C CYS A 69 -10.82 9.67 9.47
N LYS A 70 -11.71 9.75 8.47
CA LYS A 70 -13.06 10.26 8.62
C LYS A 70 -13.97 9.05 8.73
N ILE A 71 -14.14 8.63 9.96
CA ILE A 71 -15.20 7.76 10.50
C ILE A 71 -16.38 7.55 9.52
N ARG A 72 -16.35 6.42 8.80
CA ARG A 72 -17.46 5.53 8.36
C ARG A 72 -17.12 4.85 7.03
N CYS A 73 -17.42 3.54 6.97
CA CYS A 73 -17.43 2.67 5.78
C CYS A 73 -16.01 2.20 5.35
N LEU A 74 -15.64 0.92 5.38
CA LEU A 74 -16.41 -0.29 5.07
C LEU A 74 -15.85 -1.50 5.84
N LYS A 75 -16.58 -1.97 6.86
CA LYS A 75 -16.72 -3.43 6.98
C LYS A 75 -17.55 -3.86 5.76
N LYS A 76 -16.92 -4.46 4.75
CA LYS A 76 -17.64 -5.39 3.86
C LYS A 76 -17.34 -6.80 4.36
N PRO A 77 -18.28 -7.46 5.07
CA PRO A 77 -18.18 -8.90 5.23
C PRO A 77 -18.54 -9.51 3.88
N VAL A 78 -17.55 -10.06 3.18
CA VAL A 78 -17.81 -11.02 2.10
C VAL A 78 -17.09 -12.28 2.51
N TRP A 79 -17.81 -13.12 3.23
CA TRP A 79 -17.83 -14.58 3.09
C TRP A 79 -19.17 -15.05 3.66
N GLN A 80 -20.21 -15.04 2.81
CA GLN A 80 -21.15 -16.16 2.80
C GLN A 80 -20.49 -17.29 1.99
N PHE A 81 -21.09 -18.49 2.02
CA PHE A 81 -20.55 -19.83 1.66
C PHE A 81 -19.95 -20.49 2.91
N THR A 82 -20.66 -21.35 3.64
CA THR A 82 -21.66 -22.36 3.26
C THR A 82 -22.64 -22.61 4.40
#